data_AF-A0A2W4P276-F1
#
_entry.id   AF-A0A2W4P276-F1
#
_cell.length_a   1.000
_cell.length_b   1.000
_cell.length_c   1.000
_cell.angle_alpha   90.00
_cell.angle_beta   90.00
_cell.angle_gamma   90.00
#
_symmetry.space_group_name_H-M   'P 1'
#
loop_
_entity.id
_entity.type
_entity.pdbx_description
1 polymer ?
#
loop_
_entity_poly.entity_id
_entity_poly.type
_entity_poly.pdbx_seq_one_letter_code
_entity_poly.pdbx_strand_id
1 'polypeptide(L)'
;IFLTGRIATRFGVTVLLTLVPLIMILGFVALAASGTFAVLAVVMILRRATEYAFARPGREMLWSPLDRETKYKAKSTVDVPVYRGADLLAAQANSALTAAGIGGGGVALIGAVAAACWGLVGWWLGRRYEAQQA
;
A
#
# COMPACT_ATOMS: atom_id res chain seq x y z
N ILE A 1 11.86 -21.55 -5.46
CA ILE A 1 11.91 -20.11 -5.07
C ILE A 1 12.83 -19.38 -6.06
N PHE A 2 12.40 -19.19 -7.32
CA PHE A 2 13.22 -18.60 -8.38
C PHE A 2 12.42 -17.82 -9.45
N LEU A 3 11.08 -17.69 -9.30
CA LEU A 3 10.23 -16.99 -10.27
C LEU A 3 9.95 -15.52 -9.92
N THR A 4 10.03 -15.14 -8.63
CA THR A 4 9.69 -13.78 -8.18
C THR A 4 10.68 -12.72 -8.66
N GLY A 5 11.98 -13.05 -8.77
CA GLY A 5 13.00 -12.10 -9.26
C GLY A 5 12.87 -11.75 -10.75
N ARG A 6 12.39 -12.69 -11.59
CA ARG A 6 12.19 -12.46 -13.04
C ARG A 6 10.88 -11.78 -13.38
N ILE A 7 9.86 -11.93 -12.53
CA ILE A 7 8.58 -11.24 -12.69
C ILE A 7 8.77 -9.76 -12.33
N ALA A 8 9.43 -9.45 -11.21
CA ALA A 8 9.68 -8.06 -10.80
C ALA A 8 10.55 -7.25 -11.78
N THR A 9 11.39 -7.90 -12.59
CA THR A 9 12.26 -7.23 -13.59
C THR A 9 11.56 -6.92 -14.91
N ARG A 10 10.37 -7.48 -15.17
CA ARG A 10 9.61 -7.25 -16.42
C ARG A 10 8.46 -6.27 -16.27
N PHE A 11 7.97 -6.06 -15.06
CA PHE A 11 6.91 -5.10 -14.75
C PHE A 11 7.54 -3.83 -14.17
N GLY A 12 7.33 -2.68 -14.82
CA GLY A 12 7.89 -1.39 -14.38
C GLY A 12 7.53 -1.03 -12.93
N VAL A 13 8.29 -0.12 -12.34
CA VAL A 13 8.11 0.36 -10.96
C VAL A 13 6.69 0.90 -10.74
N THR A 14 6.08 1.52 -11.75
CA THR A 14 4.69 1.97 -11.69
C THR A 14 3.72 0.82 -11.41
N VAL A 15 3.88 -0.32 -12.08
CA VAL A 15 3.00 -1.48 -11.89
C VAL A 15 3.21 -2.09 -10.50
N LEU A 16 4.47 -2.20 -10.07
CA LEU A 16 4.81 -2.77 -8.75
C LEU A 16 4.19 -1.98 -7.58
N LEU A 17 4.16 -0.65 -7.70
CA LEU A 17 3.63 0.24 -6.65
C LEU A 17 2.10 0.37 -6.67
N THR A 18 1.45 0.12 -7.80
CA THR A 18 0.00 0.34 -7.98
C THR A 18 -0.84 -0.92 -7.83
N LEU A 19 -0.26 -2.11 -8.06
CA LEU A 19 -1.01 -3.35 -8.04
C LEU A 19 -1.61 -3.67 -6.66
N VAL A 20 -0.83 -3.48 -5.60
CA VAL A 20 -1.27 -3.76 -4.22
C VAL A 20 -2.44 -2.84 -3.80
N PRO A 21 -2.37 -1.51 -3.95
CA PRO A 21 -3.51 -0.65 -3.63
C PRO A 21 -4.75 -0.96 -4.47
N LEU A 22 -4.62 -1.31 -5.76
CA LEU A 22 -5.76 -1.72 -6.59
C LEU A 22 -6.47 -2.95 -6.03
N ILE A 23 -5.71 -3.98 -5.64
CA ILE A 23 -6.26 -5.18 -4.99
C ILE A 23 -6.93 -4.82 -3.66
N MET A 24 -6.35 -3.90 -2.89
CA MET A 24 -6.95 -3.43 -1.64
C MET A 24 -8.25 -2.66 -1.83
N ILE A 25 -8.38 -1.83 -2.87
CA ILE A 25 -9.65 -1.16 -3.21
C ILE A 25 -10.74 -2.20 -3.43
N LEU A 26 -10.47 -3.21 -4.28
CA LEU A 26 -11.41 -4.29 -4.56
C LEU A 26 -11.76 -5.08 -3.28
N GLY A 27 -10.74 -5.38 -2.46
CA GLY A 27 -10.92 -6.08 -1.19
C GLY A 27 -11.79 -5.32 -0.20
N PHE A 28 -11.58 -4.00 -0.07
CA PHE A 28 -12.38 -3.16 0.80
C PHE A 28 -13.82 -2.97 0.30
N VAL A 29 -14.03 -2.83 -1.01
CA VAL A 29 -15.38 -2.79 -1.60
C VAL A 29 -16.11 -4.12 -1.37
N ALA A 30 -15.44 -5.25 -1.56
CA ALA A 30 -16.01 -6.57 -1.28
C ALA A 30 -16.33 -6.78 0.21
N LEU A 31 -15.48 -6.26 1.11
CA LEU A 31 -15.73 -6.24 2.55
C LEU A 31 -16.93 -5.37 2.91
N ALA A 32 -17.05 -4.19 2.29
CA ALA A 32 -18.19 -3.30 2.51
C ALA A 32 -19.52 -3.93 2.06
N ALA A 33 -19.50 -4.67 0.94
CA ALA A 33 -20.69 -5.29 0.38
C ALA A 33 -21.13 -6.56 1.13
N SER A 34 -20.18 -7.39 1.59
CA SER A 34 -20.49 -8.71 2.16
C SER A 34 -20.33 -8.80 3.67
N GLY A 35 -19.37 -8.08 4.26
CA GLY A 35 -19.06 -8.13 5.70
C GLY A 35 -18.66 -9.52 6.24
N THR A 36 -18.31 -10.48 5.38
CA THR A 36 -18.06 -11.87 5.81
C THR A 36 -16.62 -12.12 6.22
N PHE A 37 -16.43 -13.04 7.16
CA PHE A 37 -15.10 -13.50 7.58
C PHE A 37 -14.29 -14.12 6.41
N ALA A 38 -14.95 -14.84 5.50
CA ALA A 38 -14.30 -15.43 4.34
C ALA A 38 -13.65 -14.36 3.44
N VAL A 39 -14.37 -13.26 3.17
CA VAL A 39 -13.83 -12.14 2.39
C VAL A 39 -12.68 -11.46 3.14
N LEU A 40 -12.80 -11.26 4.44
CA LEU A 40 -11.71 -10.72 5.26
C LEU A 40 -10.45 -11.58 5.17
N ALA A 41 -10.57 -12.90 5.31
CA ALA A 41 -9.46 -13.83 5.22
C ALA A 41 -8.77 -13.76 3.85
N VAL A 42 -9.56 -13.76 2.76
CA VAL A 42 -9.03 -13.62 1.39
C VAL A 42 -8.29 -12.29 1.22
N VAL A 43 -8.85 -11.18 1.68
CA VAL A 43 -8.22 -9.86 1.60
C VAL A 43 -6.91 -9.82 2.39
N MET A 44 -6.86 -10.40 3.60
CA MET A 44 -5.64 -10.47 4.40
C MET A 44 -4.54 -11.28 3.71
N ILE A 45 -4.89 -12.41 3.11
CA ILE A 45 -3.95 -13.27 2.37
C ILE A 45 -3.44 -12.53 1.13
N LEU A 46 -4.33 -11.97 0.33
CA LEU A 46 -3.97 -11.24 -0.89
C LEU A 46 -3.11 -10.02 -0.57
N ARG A 47 -3.46 -9.23 0.44
CA ARG A 47 -2.66 -8.11 0.93
C ARG A 47 -1.24 -8.57 1.21
N ARG A 48 -1.08 -9.64 1.99
CA ARG A 48 0.24 -10.13 2.41
C ARG A 48 1.04 -10.66 1.22
N ALA A 49 0.44 -11.51 0.39
CA ALA A 49 1.09 -12.09 -0.78
C ALA A 49 1.55 -11.01 -1.77
N THR A 50 0.69 -10.05 -2.07
CA THR A 50 0.97 -8.97 -3.03
C THR A 50 1.95 -7.94 -2.48
N GLU A 51 1.92 -7.65 -1.17
CA GLU A 51 2.91 -6.79 -0.51
C GLU A 51 4.32 -7.36 -0.69
N TYR A 52 4.51 -8.65 -0.42
CA TYR A 52 5.81 -9.30 -0.58
C TYR A 52 6.25 -9.46 -2.04
N ALA A 53 5.31 -9.77 -2.93
CA ALA A 53 5.60 -10.01 -4.33
C ALA A 53 5.90 -8.71 -5.10
N PHE A 54 5.25 -7.59 -4.75
CA PHE A 54 5.25 -6.38 -5.58
C PHE A 54 5.59 -5.08 -4.83
N ALA A 55 4.88 -4.74 -3.75
CA ALA A 55 5.06 -3.44 -3.09
C ALA A 55 6.43 -3.30 -2.43
N ARG A 56 6.92 -4.34 -1.76
CA ARG A 56 8.26 -4.35 -1.16
C ARG A 56 9.36 -4.14 -2.21
N PRO A 57 9.48 -4.96 -3.26
CA PRO A 57 10.53 -4.74 -4.27
C PRO A 57 10.37 -3.39 -4.96
N GLY A 58 9.15 -2.98 -5.33
CA GLY A 58 8.91 -1.67 -5.94
C GLY A 58 9.38 -0.51 -5.06
N ARG A 59 9.11 -0.56 -3.75
CA ARG A 59 9.58 0.46 -2.81
C ARG A 59 11.09 0.44 -2.65
N GLU A 60 11.72 -0.74 -2.61
CA GLU A 60 13.18 -0.79 -2.50
C GLU A 60 13.89 -0.26 -3.75
N MET A 61 13.29 -0.40 -4.94
CA MET A 61 13.80 0.20 -6.19
C MET A 61 13.80 1.73 -6.16
N LEU A 62 12.82 2.36 -5.50
CA LEU A 62 12.78 3.82 -5.32
C LEU A 62 13.96 4.36 -4.51
N TRP A 63 14.55 3.55 -3.64
CA TRP A 63 15.72 3.93 -2.84
C TRP A 63 17.05 3.62 -3.53
N SER A 64 17.05 3.00 -4.71
CA SER A 64 18.27 2.66 -5.46
C SER A 64 19.04 3.86 -6.01
N PRO A 65 18.40 4.90 -6.61
CA PRO A 65 19.13 6.03 -7.20
C PRO A 65 19.60 7.07 -6.19
N LEU A 66 19.22 6.96 -4.91
CA LEU A 66 19.61 7.93 -3.88
C LEU A 66 21.01 7.65 -3.34
N ASP A 67 21.72 8.73 -3.01
CA ASP A 67 22.96 8.64 -2.26
C ASP A 67 22.72 8.09 -0.83
N ARG A 68 23.80 7.64 -0.19
CA ARG A 68 23.72 6.99 1.14
C ARG A 68 23.15 7.90 2.21
N GLU A 69 23.51 9.19 2.21
CA GLU A 69 23.10 10.12 3.25
C GLU A 69 21.60 10.43 3.13
N THR A 70 21.15 10.77 1.92
CA THR A 70 19.73 11.01 1.63
C THR A 70 18.90 9.77 1.94
N LYS A 71 19.34 8.60 1.50
CA LYS A 71 18.66 7.32 1.78
C LYS A 71 18.56 7.05 3.27
N TYR A 72 19.64 7.24 4.02
CA TYR A 72 19.66 6.99 5.47
C TYR A 72 18.68 7.91 6.21
N LYS A 73 18.74 9.22 5.94
CA LYS A 73 17.85 10.22 6.55
C LYS A 73 16.40 9.96 6.17
N ALA A 74 16.11 9.82 4.87
CA ALA A 74 14.76 9.60 4.39
C ALA A 74 14.14 8.31 4.92
N LYS A 75 14.88 7.20 4.91
CA LYS A 75 14.38 5.90 5.38
C LYS A 75 14.11 5.93 6.88
N SER A 76 15.01 6.52 7.68
CA SER A 76 14.79 6.68 9.12
C SER A 76 13.54 7.52 9.43
N THR A 77 13.33 8.62 8.69
CA THR A 77 12.15 9.46 8.84
C THR A 77 10.87 8.73 8.42
N VAL A 78 10.89 7.96 7.34
CA VAL A 78 9.70 7.21 6.93
C VAL A 78 9.39 6.10 7.93
N ASP A 79 10.38 5.28 8.28
CA ASP A 79 10.18 4.05 9.07
C ASP A 79 9.74 4.31 10.51
N VAL A 80 10.12 5.45 11.09
CA VAL A 80 9.80 5.76 12.49
C VAL A 80 8.69 6.82 12.60
N PRO A 81 8.95 8.13 12.44
CA PRO A 81 7.92 9.12 12.75
C PRO A 81 6.72 9.04 11.82
N VAL A 82 6.91 8.76 10.52
CA VAL A 82 5.78 8.65 9.59
C VAL A 82 4.95 7.41 9.86
N TYR A 83 5.56 6.21 9.92
CA TYR A 83 4.82 4.98 10.21
C TYR A 83 4.16 5.00 11.59
N ARG A 84 4.87 5.45 12.62
CA ARG A 84 4.32 5.51 13.99
C ARG A 84 3.23 6.56 14.13
N GLY A 85 3.42 7.73 13.54
CA GLY A 85 2.39 8.77 13.49
C GLY A 85 1.16 8.29 12.75
N ALA A 86 1.34 7.60 11.62
CA ALA A 86 0.25 7.01 10.85
C ALA A 86 -0.52 5.94 11.66
N ASP A 87 0.16 5.07 12.41
CA ASP A 87 -0.51 4.07 13.26
C ASP A 87 -1.38 4.73 14.33
N LEU A 88 -0.87 5.78 15.00
CA LEU A 88 -1.63 6.54 16.00
C LEU A 88 -2.84 7.23 15.38
N LEU A 89 -2.66 7.90 14.24
CA LEU A 89 -3.73 8.59 13.53
C LEU A 89 -4.79 7.61 13.02
N ALA A 90 -4.38 6.47 12.46
CA ALA A 90 -5.29 5.44 11.97
C ALA A 90 -6.10 4.82 13.10
N ALA A 91 -5.48 4.54 14.26
CA ALA A 91 -6.18 4.03 15.44
C ALA A 91 -7.19 5.05 15.99
N GLN A 92 -6.79 6.32 16.06
CA GLN A 92 -7.66 7.40 16.54
C GLN A 92 -8.82 7.66 15.56
N ALA A 93 -8.55 7.64 14.26
CA ALA A 93 -9.56 7.76 13.22
C ALA A 93 -10.56 6.61 13.27
N ASN A 94 -10.09 5.36 13.35
CA ASN A 94 -10.98 4.20 13.45
C ASN A 94 -11.86 4.26 14.72
N SER A 95 -11.29 4.68 15.84
CA SER A 95 -12.04 4.91 17.08
C SER A 95 -13.10 6.00 16.92
N ALA A 96 -12.76 7.12 16.28
CA ALA A 96 -13.69 8.22 16.02
C ALA A 96 -14.83 7.82 15.08
N LEU A 97 -14.52 7.08 14.00
CA LEU A 97 -15.53 6.55 13.07
C LEU A 97 -16.50 5.61 13.79
N THR A 98 -15.96 4.71 14.63
CA THR A 98 -16.77 3.79 15.43
C THR A 98 -17.65 4.55 16.43
N ALA A 99 -17.11 5.56 17.12
CA ALA A 99 -17.86 6.41 18.05
C ALA A 99 -18.95 7.24 17.36
N ALA A 100 -18.75 7.61 16.08
CA ALA A 100 -19.75 8.28 15.25
C ALA A 100 -20.85 7.32 14.72
N GLY A 101 -20.81 6.04 15.09
CA GLY A 101 -21.80 5.03 14.67
C GLY A 101 -21.58 4.49 13.26
N ILE A 102 -20.42 4.74 12.64
CA ILE A 102 -20.10 4.21 11.31
C ILE A 102 -19.80 2.71 11.46
N GLY A 103 -20.69 1.89 10.90
CA GLY A 103 -20.52 0.43 10.87
C GLY A 103 -19.32 -0.02 10.03
N GLY A 104 -18.93 -1.29 10.18
CA GLY A 104 -17.74 -1.85 9.52
C GLY A 104 -17.73 -1.69 7.99
N GLY A 105 -18.89 -1.70 7.33
CA GLY A 105 -18.99 -1.44 5.89
C GLY A 105 -18.60 -0.01 5.50
N GLY A 106 -18.99 0.99 6.30
CA GLY A 106 -18.59 2.38 6.09
C GLY A 106 -17.09 2.59 6.32
N VAL A 107 -16.54 1.96 7.36
CA VAL A 107 -15.09 1.96 7.62
C VAL A 107 -14.33 1.32 6.44
N ALA A 108 -14.84 0.22 5.89
CA ALA A 108 -14.25 -0.42 4.72
C ALA A 108 -14.27 0.51 3.48
N LEU A 109 -15.36 1.24 3.23
CA LEU A 109 -15.40 2.21 2.12
C LEU A 109 -14.40 3.36 2.30
N ILE A 110 -14.23 3.88 3.51
CA ILE A 110 -13.19 4.87 3.82
C ILE A 110 -11.80 4.27 3.56
N GLY A 111 -11.59 3.02 3.95
CA GLY A 111 -10.39 2.25 3.63
C GLY A 111 -10.15 2.11 2.12
N ALA A 112 -11.20 1.93 1.32
CA ALA A 112 -11.11 1.88 -0.14
C ALA A 112 -10.66 3.24 -0.72
N VAL A 113 -11.18 4.36 -0.21
CA VAL A 113 -10.73 5.70 -0.60
C VAL A 113 -9.27 5.92 -0.23
N ALA A 114 -8.85 5.53 0.98
CA ALA A 114 -7.45 5.60 1.39
C ALA A 114 -6.54 4.74 0.50
N ALA A 115 -6.99 3.54 0.11
CA ALA A 115 -6.28 2.67 -0.81
C ALA A 115 -6.20 3.27 -2.24
N ALA A 116 -7.23 3.99 -2.69
CA ALA A 116 -7.20 4.73 -3.95
C ALA A 116 -6.17 5.86 -3.91
N CYS A 117 -6.13 6.65 -2.84
CA CYS A 117 -5.10 7.67 -2.64
C CYS A 117 -3.69 7.04 -2.65
N TRP A 118 -3.50 5.90 -1.97
CA TRP A 118 -2.24 5.16 -2.02
C TRP A 118 -1.88 4.73 -3.45
N GLY A 119 -2.84 4.20 -4.22
CA GLY A 119 -2.65 3.83 -5.62
C GLY A 119 -2.24 5.01 -6.49
N LEU A 120 -2.87 6.18 -6.32
CA LEU A 120 -2.53 7.41 -7.03
C LEU A 120 -1.10 7.87 -6.72
N VAL A 121 -0.70 7.84 -5.45
CA VAL A 121 0.67 8.19 -5.03
C VAL A 121 1.69 7.19 -5.61
N GLY A 122 1.39 5.88 -5.55
CA GLY A 122 2.24 4.84 -6.12
C GLY A 122 2.42 4.98 -7.63
N TRP A 123 1.33 5.30 -8.35
CA TRP A 123 1.36 5.56 -9.79
C TRP A 123 2.20 6.79 -10.13
N TRP A 124 1.96 7.91 -9.42
CA TRP A 124 2.69 9.15 -9.64
C TRP A 124 4.19 8.98 -9.40
N LEU A 125 4.56 8.30 -8.31
CA LEU A 125 5.94 8.06 -7.94
C LEU A 125 6.64 7.11 -8.91
N GLY A 126 5.96 6.03 -9.33
CA GLY A 126 6.46 5.08 -10.32
C GLY A 126 6.70 5.73 -11.67
N ARG A 127 5.75 6.54 -12.17
CA ARG A 127 5.92 7.28 -13.44
C ARG A 127 7.09 8.25 -13.39
N ARG A 128 7.25 8.95 -12.26
CA ARG A 128 8.36 9.90 -12.09
C ARG A 128 9.71 9.20 -12.01
N TYR A 129 9.75 8.00 -11.43
CA TYR A 129 10.95 7.17 -11.38
C TYR A 129 11.33 6.66 -12.77
N GLU A 130 10.37 6.09 -13.52
CA GLU A 130 10.60 5.59 -14.88
C GLU A 130 11.01 6.71 -15.84
N ALA A 131 10.39 7.90 -15.73
CA ALA A 131 10.77 9.06 -16.53
C ALA A 131 12.18 9.61 -16.23
N GLN A 132 12.74 9.34 -15.06
CA GLN A 132 14.11 9.72 -14.71
C GLN A 132 15.15 8.67 -15.15
N GLN A 133 14.71 7.47 -15.55
CA GLN A 133 15.58 6.37 -16.00
C GLN A 133 15.55 6.13 -17.51
N ALA A 134 14.56 6.70 -18.21
CA ALA A 134 14.47 6.73 -19.66
C ALA A 134 15.36 7.84 -20.24
#